data_AF-A0A7S0YV49-F1
#
_entry.id   AF-A0A7S0YV49-F1
#
_cell.length_a   1.000
_cell.length_b   1.000
_cell.length_c   1.000
_cell.angle_alpha   90.00
_cell.angle_beta   90.00
_cell.angle_gamma   90.00
#
_symmetry.space_group_name_H-M   'P 1'
#
loop_
_entity.id
_entity.type
_entity.pdbx_description
1 polymer ?
#
loop_
_entity_poly.entity_id
_entity_poly.type
_entity_poly.pdbx_seq_one_letter_code
_entity_poly.pdbx_strand_id
1 'polypeptide(L)'
;EPWHPDVYDFLDLRKNTGSEENRARDLFFALWVSDLFMKRVEAAEDWSLFCPCEAPGLSDVHGKEFEELYERYEAEGRARKVVKAQDLWFAILESQIETGTPYLLYKDACNAKSNQKNLGTIKCSNLCTEIVEYTAPDEVAVCNLASIGLPMFVNNGEFDHQKLFEVTK
;
A
#
# COMPACT_ATOMS: atom_id res chain seq x y z
N GLU A 1 -1.53 5.63 -3.67
CA GLU A 1 -2.61 5.51 -2.64
C GLU A 1 -3.97 5.63 -3.33
N PRO A 2 -5.03 4.95 -2.85
CA PRO A 2 -6.30 4.83 -3.58
C PRO A 2 -7.14 6.11 -3.64
N TRP A 3 -6.76 7.18 -2.93
CA TRP A 3 -7.39 8.50 -3.04
C TRP A 3 -6.92 9.30 -4.27
N HIS A 4 -5.91 8.83 -5.01
CA HIS A 4 -5.38 9.55 -6.18
C HIS A 4 -6.40 9.55 -7.34
N PRO A 5 -6.60 10.66 -8.08
CA PRO A 5 -7.56 10.76 -9.18
C PRO A 5 -7.30 9.75 -10.30
N ASP A 6 -6.03 9.48 -10.56
CA ASP A 6 -5.61 8.57 -11.63
C ASP A 6 -5.61 7.09 -11.20
N VAL A 7 -6.25 6.74 -10.08
CA VAL A 7 -6.25 5.36 -9.55
C VAL A 7 -6.88 4.36 -10.51
N TYR A 8 -7.92 4.74 -11.26
CA TYR A 8 -8.54 3.85 -12.25
C TYR A 8 -7.59 3.57 -13.42
N ASP A 9 -6.96 4.61 -13.96
CA ASP A 9 -5.99 4.46 -15.04
C ASP A 9 -4.77 3.66 -14.57
N PHE A 10 -4.33 3.86 -13.33
CA PHE A 10 -3.26 3.09 -12.70
C PHE A 10 -3.56 1.58 -12.66
N LEU A 11 -4.81 1.19 -12.36
CA LEU A 11 -5.24 -0.21 -12.33
C LEU A 11 -5.25 -0.87 -13.72
N ASP A 12 -5.34 -0.07 -14.78
CA ASP A 12 -5.38 -0.54 -16.16
C ASP A 12 -3.98 -0.68 -16.80
N LEU A 13 -2.94 -0.11 -16.20
CA LEU A 13 -1.60 -0.04 -16.80
C LEU A 13 -0.99 -1.40 -17.16
N ARG A 14 -1.35 -2.46 -16.42
CA ARG A 14 -0.84 -3.83 -16.66
C ARG A 14 -1.76 -4.69 -17.52
N LYS A 15 -2.97 -4.22 -17.85
CA LYS A 15 -3.93 -5.02 -18.62
C LYS A 15 -3.37 -5.33 -20.01
N ASN A 16 -3.63 -6.55 -20.49
CA ASN A 16 -3.14 -6.98 -21.82
C ASN A 16 -3.87 -6.24 -22.95
N THR A 17 -5.17 -5.97 -22.78
CA THR A 17 -6.01 -5.25 -23.74
C THR A 17 -5.96 -3.73 -23.53
N GLY A 18 -6.19 -2.95 -24.59
CA GLY A 18 -6.25 -1.48 -24.56
C GLY A 18 -5.21 -0.82 -25.45
N SER A 19 -5.19 0.51 -25.50
CA SER A 19 -4.22 1.27 -26.30
C SER A 19 -2.82 1.23 -25.67
N GLU A 20 -1.77 1.04 -26.49
CA GLU A 20 -0.38 0.93 -26.03
C GLU A 20 0.11 2.19 -25.32
N GLU A 21 -0.37 3.38 -25.70
CA GLU A 21 0.01 4.63 -25.02
C GLU A 21 -0.46 4.72 -23.56
N ASN A 22 -1.41 3.87 -23.16
CA ASN A 22 -1.97 3.83 -21.81
C ASN A 22 -1.49 2.60 -21.02
N ARG A 23 -0.35 2.02 -21.38
CA ARG A 23 0.13 0.76 -20.79
C ARG A 23 1.58 0.86 -20.33
N ALA A 24 1.87 0.19 -19.22
CA ALA A 24 3.20 0.08 -18.64
C ALA A 24 3.41 -1.34 -18.08
N ARG A 25 3.28 -2.35 -18.95
CA ARG A 25 3.18 -3.77 -18.57
C ARG A 25 4.44 -4.36 -17.96
N ASP A 26 5.59 -3.74 -18.21
CA ASP A 26 6.89 -4.15 -17.67
C ASP A 26 7.09 -3.70 -16.21
N LEU A 27 6.20 -2.84 -15.68
CA LEU A 27 6.23 -2.41 -14.29
C LEU A 27 5.37 -3.31 -13.38
N PHE A 28 5.70 -3.28 -12.09
CA PHE A 28 4.90 -3.90 -11.04
C PHE A 28 4.10 -2.82 -10.30
N PHE A 29 2.86 -3.14 -9.95
CA PHE A 29 1.92 -2.19 -9.36
C PHE A 29 1.53 -2.62 -7.96
N ALA A 30 1.43 -1.66 -7.05
CA ALA A 30 1.02 -1.86 -5.68
C ALA A 30 0.15 -0.69 -5.20
N LEU A 31 -0.80 -0.97 -4.31
CA LEU A 31 -1.59 0.02 -3.62
C LEU A 31 -1.15 0.11 -2.15
N TRP A 32 -0.89 1.34 -1.74
CA TRP A 32 -0.70 1.74 -0.35
C TRP A 32 -2.04 2.24 0.18
N VAL A 33 -2.75 1.36 0.89
CA VAL A 33 -4.18 1.50 1.24
C VAL A 33 -4.33 1.96 2.68
N SER A 34 -5.08 3.04 2.91
CA SER A 34 -5.45 3.46 4.27
C SER A 34 -6.61 2.65 4.81
N ASP A 35 -6.70 2.55 6.13
CA ASP A 35 -7.80 1.90 6.84
C ASP A 35 -9.12 2.60 6.53
N LEU A 36 -9.11 3.93 6.36
CA LEU A 36 -10.30 4.71 5.97
C LEU A 36 -10.93 4.19 4.67
N PHE A 37 -10.13 3.90 3.66
CA PHE A 37 -10.65 3.36 2.40
C PHE A 37 -11.40 2.05 2.65
N MET A 38 -10.80 1.13 3.41
CA MET A 38 -11.43 -0.15 3.73
C MET A 38 -12.71 0.01 4.58
N LYS A 39 -12.71 0.92 5.54
CA LYS A 39 -13.92 1.28 6.32
C LYS A 39 -15.05 1.77 5.41
N ARG A 40 -14.74 2.63 4.44
CA ARG A 40 -15.74 3.15 3.49
C ARG A 40 -16.23 2.09 2.50
N VAL A 41 -15.38 1.15 2.10
CA VAL A 41 -15.78 -0.01 1.28
C VAL A 41 -16.79 -0.87 2.05
N GLU A 42 -16.50 -1.19 3.32
CA GLU A 42 -17.37 -1.98 4.19
C GLU A 42 -18.71 -1.28 4.44
N ALA A 43 -18.69 0.03 4.70
CA ALA A 43 -19.87 0.84 4.95
C ALA A 43 -20.66 1.25 3.68
N ALA A 44 -20.19 0.87 2.48
CA ALA A 44 -20.76 1.28 1.19
C ALA A 44 -20.86 2.81 1.00
N GLU A 45 -19.87 3.52 1.52
CA GLU A 45 -19.79 4.99 1.49
C GLU A 45 -19.14 5.52 0.21
N ASP A 46 -19.18 6.84 0.07
CA ASP A 46 -18.50 7.57 -1.00
C ASP A 46 -17.00 7.70 -0.72
N TRP A 47 -16.22 7.71 -1.78
CA TRP A 47 -14.77 7.88 -1.77
C TRP A 47 -14.39 9.04 -2.69
N SER A 48 -13.77 10.05 -2.11
CA SER A 48 -13.26 11.24 -2.79
C SER A 48 -11.86 11.04 -3.33
N LEU A 49 -11.66 11.46 -4.58
CA LEU A 49 -10.38 11.43 -5.27
C LEU A 49 -9.77 12.84 -5.36
N PHE A 50 -8.51 12.96 -4.97
CA PHE A 50 -7.84 14.23 -4.74
C PHE A 50 -6.53 14.38 -5.52
N CYS A 51 -6.36 15.49 -6.24
CA CYS A 51 -5.05 15.83 -6.79
C CYS A 51 -4.08 16.19 -5.66
N PRO A 52 -2.88 15.61 -5.59
CA PRO A 52 -1.91 15.89 -4.53
C PRO A 52 -1.46 17.35 -4.49
N CYS A 53 -1.55 18.10 -5.60
CA CYS A 53 -1.28 19.53 -5.62
C CYS A 53 -2.38 20.37 -4.94
N GLU A 54 -3.63 19.90 -4.99
CA GLU A 54 -4.80 20.58 -4.41
C GLU A 54 -5.04 20.13 -2.95
N ALA A 55 -4.70 18.89 -2.64
CA ALA A 55 -4.81 18.26 -1.32
C ALA A 55 -3.43 17.74 -0.85
N PRO A 56 -2.47 18.62 -0.55
CA PRO A 56 -1.13 18.22 -0.15
C PRO A 56 -1.12 17.54 1.22
N GLY A 57 -0.11 16.72 1.47
CA GLY A 57 0.17 16.12 2.78
C GLY A 57 -0.54 14.80 3.06
N LEU A 58 -1.50 14.35 2.22
CA LEU A 58 -2.17 13.06 2.41
C LEU A 58 -1.20 11.86 2.44
N SER A 59 -0.10 11.93 1.67
CA SER A 59 0.96 10.92 1.68
C SER A 59 1.92 11.02 2.88
N ASP A 60 1.88 12.13 3.61
CA ASP A 60 2.81 12.44 4.71
C ASP A 60 2.19 12.16 6.09
N VAL A 61 0.92 11.75 6.15
CA VAL A 61 0.20 11.37 7.36
C VAL A 61 -0.43 9.98 7.23
N HIS A 62 -0.73 9.32 8.34
CA HIS A 62 -1.38 8.01 8.39
C HIS A 62 -2.33 7.90 9.60
N GLY A 63 -3.17 6.87 9.63
CA GLY A 63 -4.14 6.61 10.70
C GLY A 63 -5.10 7.79 10.92
N LYS A 64 -5.29 8.20 12.18
CA LYS A 64 -6.24 9.25 12.54
C LYS A 64 -5.92 10.61 11.90
N GLU A 65 -4.65 10.95 11.78
CA GLU A 65 -4.23 12.20 11.14
C GLU A 65 -4.56 12.21 9.65
N PHE A 66 -4.46 11.05 8.99
CA PHE A 66 -4.91 10.90 7.61
C PHE A 66 -6.43 11.04 7.49
N GLU A 67 -7.19 10.41 8.38
CA GLU A 67 -8.66 10.50 8.40
C GLU A 67 -9.14 11.95 8.54
N GLU A 68 -8.62 12.67 9.55
CA GLU A 68 -8.97 14.07 9.79
C GLU A 68 -8.60 14.97 8.61
N LEU A 69 -7.42 14.77 8.01
CA LEU A 69 -6.96 15.54 6.86
C LEU A 69 -7.82 15.29 5.62
N TYR A 70 -8.15 14.03 5.37
CA TYR A 70 -8.96 13.59 4.23
C TYR A 70 -10.38 14.17 4.31
N GLU A 71 -11.06 14.00 5.44
CA GLU A 71 -12.42 14.50 5.66
C GLU A 71 -12.48 16.03 5.62
N ARG A 72 -11.43 16.71 6.10
CA ARG A 72 -11.32 18.17 5.94
C ARG A 72 -11.29 18.57 4.46
N TYR A 73 -10.51 17.89 3.63
CA TYR A 73 -10.47 18.19 2.20
C TYR A 73 -11.77 17.86 1.47
N GLU A 74 -12.53 16.88 1.94
CA GLU A 74 -13.90 16.64 1.48
C GLU A 74 -14.82 17.82 1.83
N ALA A 75 -14.80 18.28 3.09
CA ALA A 75 -15.63 19.40 3.56
C ALA A 75 -15.29 20.73 2.85
N GLU A 76 -14.02 20.92 2.47
CA GLU A 76 -13.56 22.07 1.70
C GLU A 76 -13.90 21.97 0.19
N GLY A 77 -14.46 20.85 -0.27
CA GLY A 77 -14.84 20.65 -1.67
C GLY A 77 -13.66 20.50 -2.63
N ARG A 78 -12.51 20.03 -2.14
CA ARG A 78 -11.29 19.85 -2.97
C ARG A 78 -11.28 18.57 -3.80
N ALA A 79 -12.31 17.74 -3.67
CA ALA A 79 -12.40 16.48 -4.41
C ALA A 79 -12.59 16.76 -5.91
N ARG A 80 -11.75 16.16 -6.75
CA ARG A 80 -11.92 16.25 -8.22
C ARG A 80 -13.03 15.34 -8.73
N LYS A 81 -13.20 14.20 -8.07
CA LYS A 81 -14.21 13.20 -8.39
C LYS A 81 -14.61 12.48 -7.12
N VAL A 82 -15.89 12.14 -7.00
CA VAL A 82 -16.41 11.29 -5.95
C VAL A 82 -16.96 10.03 -6.61
N VAL A 83 -16.59 8.87 -6.08
CA VAL A 83 -17.04 7.54 -6.54
C VAL A 83 -17.56 6.74 -5.36
N LYS A 84 -18.29 5.65 -5.57
CA LYS A 84 -18.54 4.72 -4.47
C LYS A 84 -17.24 3.99 -4.12
N ALA A 85 -16.94 3.85 -2.84
CA ALA A 85 -15.76 3.11 -2.39
C ALA A 85 -15.78 1.67 -2.94
N GLN A 86 -16.96 1.05 -2.97
CA GLN A 86 -17.15 -0.30 -3.53
C GLN A 86 -16.86 -0.38 -5.04
N ASP A 87 -17.18 0.65 -5.82
CA ASP A 87 -16.89 0.65 -7.26
C ASP A 87 -15.38 0.61 -7.50
N LEU A 88 -14.61 1.41 -6.74
CA LEU A 88 -13.15 1.38 -6.80
C LEU A 88 -12.61 0.03 -6.31
N TRP A 89 -13.20 -0.54 -5.26
CA TRP A 89 -12.83 -1.87 -4.76
C TRP A 89 -13.05 -2.96 -5.82
N PHE A 90 -14.19 -2.95 -6.51
CA PHE A 90 -14.44 -3.89 -7.60
C PHE A 90 -13.45 -3.72 -8.76
N ALA A 91 -13.06 -2.48 -9.10
CA ALA A 91 -12.02 -2.25 -10.10
C ALA A 91 -10.64 -2.80 -9.68
N ILE A 92 -10.29 -2.71 -8.39
CA ILE A 92 -9.07 -3.31 -7.84
C ILE A 92 -9.12 -4.84 -7.98
N LEU A 93 -10.24 -5.46 -7.60
CA LEU A 93 -10.43 -6.90 -7.70
C LEU A 93 -10.39 -7.39 -9.16
N GLU A 94 -11.03 -6.67 -10.07
CA GLU A 94 -10.99 -6.99 -11.51
C GLU A 94 -9.55 -6.96 -12.05
N SER A 95 -8.78 -5.92 -11.70
CA SER A 95 -7.36 -5.83 -12.08
C SER A 95 -6.54 -7.01 -11.52
N GLN A 96 -6.80 -7.42 -10.27
CA GLN A 96 -6.16 -8.58 -9.65
C GLN A 96 -6.56 -9.90 -10.33
N ILE A 97 -7.83 -10.06 -10.72
CA ILE A 97 -8.29 -11.24 -11.46
C ILE A 97 -7.60 -11.34 -12.82
N GLU A 98 -7.48 -10.21 -13.53
CA GLU A 98 -6.87 -10.20 -14.86
C GLU A 98 -5.34 -10.34 -14.85
N THR A 99 -4.67 -9.73 -13.88
CA THR A 99 -3.20 -9.53 -13.92
C THR A 99 -2.44 -10.08 -12.73
N GLY A 100 -3.14 -10.53 -11.69
CA GLY A 100 -2.55 -10.91 -10.39
C GLY A 100 -2.06 -9.72 -9.55
N THR A 101 -2.29 -8.48 -10.00
CA THR A 101 -1.84 -7.23 -9.37
C THR A 101 -2.94 -6.17 -9.42
N PRO A 102 -2.91 -5.09 -8.61
CA PRO A 102 -1.82 -4.64 -7.76
C PRO A 102 -1.64 -5.45 -6.47
N TYR A 103 -0.42 -5.43 -5.93
CA TYR A 103 -0.19 -5.81 -4.53
C TYR A 103 -0.99 -4.88 -3.61
N LEU A 104 -1.47 -5.40 -2.47
CA LEU A 104 -2.19 -4.60 -1.48
C LEU A 104 -1.38 -4.53 -0.20
N LEU A 105 -1.10 -3.32 0.25
CA LEU A 105 -0.40 -3.05 1.49
C LEU A 105 -1.17 -2.04 2.31
N TYR A 106 -1.32 -2.31 3.60
CA TYR A 106 -2.12 -1.48 4.51
C TYR A 106 -1.24 -0.44 5.20
N LYS A 107 -1.26 0.79 4.65
CA LYS A 107 -0.47 1.96 5.06
C LYS A 107 -0.45 2.16 6.56
N ASP A 108 -1.63 2.14 7.17
CA ASP A 108 -1.80 2.49 8.58
C ASP A 108 -1.23 1.40 9.48
N ALA A 109 -1.46 0.13 9.14
CA ALA A 109 -0.86 -1.00 9.84
C ALA A 109 0.67 -1.03 9.70
N CYS A 110 1.20 -0.73 8.51
CA CYS A 110 2.64 -0.65 8.26
C CYS A 110 3.29 0.47 9.10
N ASN A 111 2.70 1.66 9.10
CA ASN A 111 3.23 2.81 9.85
C ASN A 111 3.09 2.65 11.37
N ALA A 112 1.92 2.23 11.86
CA ALA A 112 1.66 2.14 13.31
C ALA A 112 2.57 1.13 14.03
N LYS A 113 2.95 0.05 13.33
CA LYS A 113 3.76 -1.05 13.87
C LYS A 113 5.24 -0.95 13.51
N SER A 114 5.66 0.06 12.76
CA SER A 114 7.07 0.24 12.41
C SER A 114 7.87 0.79 13.60
N ASN A 115 9.06 0.26 13.80
CA ASN A 115 10.05 0.83 14.73
C ASN A 115 10.66 2.14 14.19
N GLN A 116 10.49 2.44 12.89
CA GLN A 116 10.96 3.67 12.25
C GLN A 116 9.90 4.79 12.22
N LYS A 117 8.75 4.62 12.88
CA LYS A 117 7.69 5.64 12.93
C LYS A 117 8.13 7.00 13.50
N ASN A 118 9.26 7.03 14.20
CA ASN A 118 9.88 8.26 14.70
C ASN A 118 10.56 9.10 13.60
N LEU A 119 10.77 8.55 12.40
CA LEU A 119 11.41 9.25 11.27
C LEU A 119 10.39 10.01 10.41
N GLY A 120 9.14 9.54 10.38
CA GLY A 120 8.05 10.11 9.61
C GLY A 120 7.15 9.03 9.02
N THR A 121 6.20 9.44 8.18
CA THR A 121 5.29 8.51 7.50
C THR A 121 6.03 7.76 6.40
N ILE A 122 6.02 6.42 6.49
CA ILE A 122 6.49 5.49 5.47
C ILE A 122 5.52 5.51 4.28
N LYS A 123 6.08 5.76 3.09
CA LYS A 123 5.31 6.07 1.88
C LYS A 123 5.06 4.86 0.97
N CYS A 124 5.83 3.79 1.11
CA CYS A 124 5.71 2.58 0.31
C CYS A 124 6.43 1.39 0.96
N SER A 125 6.38 0.24 0.28
CA SER A 125 7.21 -0.94 0.53
C SER A 125 8.19 -1.13 -0.63
N ASN A 126 9.05 -2.15 -0.56
CA ASN A 126 9.87 -2.61 -1.68
C ASN A 126 9.09 -3.42 -2.75
N LEU A 127 9.82 -3.87 -3.78
CA LEU A 127 9.32 -4.68 -4.90
C LEU A 127 8.58 -5.96 -4.48
N CYS A 128 9.06 -6.62 -3.42
CA CYS A 128 8.57 -7.93 -2.98
C CYS A 128 7.59 -7.84 -1.78
N THR A 129 7.22 -6.63 -1.37
CA THR A 129 6.19 -6.31 -0.36
C THR A 129 6.49 -6.65 1.11
N GLU A 130 7.71 -7.09 1.42
CA GLU A 130 8.12 -7.50 2.76
C GLU A 130 8.87 -6.41 3.55
N ILE A 131 9.41 -5.39 2.87
CA ILE A 131 10.21 -4.32 3.51
C ILE A 131 9.40 -3.04 3.69
N VAL A 132 9.32 -2.59 4.95
CA VAL A 132 8.63 -1.36 5.37
C VAL A 132 9.65 -0.43 6.03
N GLU A 133 10.28 0.41 5.23
CA GLU A 133 11.33 1.34 5.64
C GLU A 133 11.00 2.78 5.22
N TYR A 134 11.43 3.74 6.04
CA TYR A 134 11.27 5.17 5.77
C TYR A 134 12.10 5.60 4.55
N THR A 135 11.60 6.57 3.80
CA THR A 135 12.28 7.19 2.65
C THR A 135 12.02 8.69 2.64
N ALA A 136 13.01 9.44 2.17
CA ALA A 136 12.97 10.91 2.09
C ALA A 136 13.70 11.38 0.83
N PRO A 137 13.61 12.67 0.44
CA PRO A 137 14.34 13.20 -0.72
C PRO A 137 15.86 12.95 -0.68
N ASP A 138 16.43 12.81 0.52
CA ASP A 138 17.83 12.54 0.82
C ASP A 138 18.10 11.11 1.34
N GLU A 139 17.08 10.26 1.47
CA GLU A 139 17.20 8.91 2.01
C GLU A 139 16.57 7.86 1.09
N VAL A 140 17.40 6.98 0.53
CA VAL A 140 16.98 5.79 -0.21
C VAL A 140 17.18 4.57 0.68
N ALA A 141 16.08 3.94 1.09
CA ALA A 141 16.06 2.72 1.89
C ALA A 141 16.75 1.54 1.17
N VAL A 142 17.37 0.62 1.94
CA VAL A 142 18.16 -0.50 1.40
C VAL A 142 17.86 -1.79 2.15
N CYS A 143 17.48 -2.83 1.40
CA CYS A 143 17.15 -4.14 1.97
C CYS A 143 18.42 -5.00 2.11
N ASN A 144 18.81 -5.36 3.34
CA ASN A 144 19.88 -6.33 3.61
C ASN A 144 19.28 -7.67 4.04
N LEU A 145 19.33 -8.67 3.14
CA LEU A 145 18.51 -9.88 3.26
C LEU A 145 19.33 -11.16 3.42
N ALA A 146 18.81 -12.08 4.21
CA ALA A 146 19.23 -13.48 4.31
C ALA A 146 18.00 -14.36 4.60
N SER A 147 18.11 -15.68 4.42
CA SER A 147 17.02 -16.62 4.74
C SER A 147 17.53 -17.80 5.57
N ILE A 148 16.70 -18.25 6.50
CA ILE A 148 16.99 -19.40 7.38
C ILE A 148 16.14 -20.60 6.92
N GLY A 149 16.81 -21.72 6.63
CA GLY A 149 16.14 -22.96 6.24
C GLY A 149 15.43 -23.64 7.40
N LEU A 150 14.17 -23.26 7.67
CA LEU A 150 13.35 -23.76 8.79
C LEU A 150 13.29 -25.31 8.92
N PRO A 151 13.32 -26.13 7.85
CA PRO A 151 13.35 -27.59 8.00
C PRO A 151 14.57 -28.14 8.75
N MET A 152 15.70 -27.41 8.80
CA MET A 152 16.94 -27.82 9.49
C MET A 152 16.85 -27.84 11.01
N PHE A 153 15.73 -27.34 11.55
CA PHE A 153 15.45 -27.24 12.97
C PHE A 153 14.39 -28.26 13.43
N VAL A 154 13.94 -29.17 12.56
CA VAL A 154 13.02 -30.25 12.95
C VAL A 154 13.83 -31.51 13.25
N ASN A 155 13.84 -31.93 14.52
CA ASN A 155 14.53 -33.13 14.98
C ASN A 155 13.51 -34.12 15.55
N ASN A 156 13.40 -35.32 14.98
CA ASN A 156 12.47 -36.37 15.42
C ASN A 156 11.00 -35.91 15.55
N GLY A 157 10.56 -34.97 14.70
CA GLY A 157 9.21 -34.42 14.72
C GLY A 157 8.99 -33.23 15.67
N GLU A 158 10.01 -32.81 16.42
CA GLU A 158 9.96 -31.64 17.29
C GLU A 158 10.78 -30.48 16.71
N PHE A 159 10.35 -29.25 16.96
CA PHE A 159 11.03 -28.04 16.49
C PHE A 159 12.04 -27.52 17.53
N ASP A 160 13.30 -27.40 17.12
CA ASP A 160 14.41 -26.94 17.94
C ASP A 160 14.52 -25.41 17.92
N HIS A 161 13.77 -24.77 18.81
CA HIS A 161 13.76 -23.31 18.97
C HIS A 161 15.11 -22.75 19.45
N GLN A 162 15.87 -23.52 20.23
CA GLN A 162 17.16 -23.07 20.77
C GLN A 162 18.21 -22.98 19.66
N LYS A 163 18.28 -23.99 18.79
CA LYS A 163 19.16 -23.96 17.63
C LYS A 163 18.78 -22.85 16.64
N LEU A 164 17.48 -22.59 16.45
CA LEU A 164 17.04 -21.46 15.62
C LEU A 164 17.54 -20.12 16.17
N PHE A 165 17.41 -19.91 17.48
CA PHE A 165 17.92 -18.72 18.14
C PHE A 165 19.43 -18.56 17.97
N GLU A 166 20.20 -19.64 18.09
CA GLU A 166 21.65 -19.63 17.90
C GLU A 166 22.07 -19.28 16.46
N VAL A 167 21.36 -19.79 15.45
CA VAL A 167 21.64 -19.48 14.03
C VAL A 167 21.20 -18.07 13.64
N THR A 168 20.20 -17.50 14.33
CA THR A 168 19.66 -16.17 14.02
C THR A 168 20.55 -15.03 14.53
N LYS A 169 21.38 -15.27 15.55
CA LYS A 169 22.32 -14.29 16.13
C LYS A 169 23.47 -13.96 15.19
#